data_AF-A0A4C2E4H6-F1
#
_entry.id   AF-A0A4C2E4H6-F1
#
_cell.length_a   1.000
_cell.length_b   1.000
_cell.length_c   1.000
_cell.angle_alpha   90.00
_cell.angle_beta   90.00
_cell.angle_gamma   90.00
#
_symmetry.space_group_name_H-M   'P 1'
#
loop_
_entity.id
_entity.type
_entity.pdbx_description
1 polymer ?
#
loop_
_entity_poly.entity_id
_entity_poly.type
_entity_poly.pdbx_seq_one_letter_code
_entity_poly.pdbx_strand_id
1 'polypeptide(L)'
;MKLLKALGLLALTSLGQALTIKDAHFTFPETDARGIMMGSIDYETKKLNQPLTLQSLDQTIELNFASDSRLTQATVLLGLPDQKLEQAIQATLTEKQGLLLYRAKIPINQLSQHLLHLAVNEKQLLTGSLVVSKENEGFLVPLFDVKLEVNETEFEYVKPKRLEAKPEIHHVFSAEPKTVPWSFAQIFSFLVVLVTFGLVVTWMSAGAITWDGLPRGFDTIFFLAFVGSVIGFEFIFIRYYIGDSIFDTLKYTFLLSIPSLLLGTHFLRNWGKELR
;
A
#
# COMPACT_ATOMS: atom_id res chain seq x y z
N MET A 1 25.41 81.97 -2.82
CA MET A 1 25.84 80.63 -3.29
C MET A 1 27.25 80.29 -2.81
N LYS A 2 27.48 80.38 -1.50
CA LYS A 2 28.31 79.42 -0.77
C LYS A 2 27.47 78.14 -0.65
N LEU A 3 28.12 76.99 -0.42
CA LEU A 3 27.54 75.63 -0.29
C LEU A 3 27.45 74.86 -1.61
N LEU A 4 28.52 74.16 -1.97
CA LEU A 4 28.53 72.69 -1.98
C LEU A 4 29.89 72.17 -2.47
N LYS A 5 30.39 71.13 -1.79
CA LYS A 5 31.46 70.20 -2.23
C LYS A 5 32.93 70.60 -1.97
N ALA A 6 33.18 71.20 -0.82
CA ALA A 6 34.35 70.83 -0.02
C ALA A 6 33.88 69.81 1.03
N LEU A 7 33.98 68.52 0.74
CA LEU A 7 33.78 67.41 1.70
C LEU A 7 34.20 66.10 1.03
N GLY A 8 35.49 66.00 0.77
CA GLY A 8 36.17 64.75 0.45
C GLY A 8 37.23 64.53 1.50
N LEU A 9 36.84 64.20 2.73
CA LEU A 9 37.72 63.64 3.76
C LEU A 9 36.83 63.14 4.91
N LEU A 10 37.23 62.01 5.52
CA LEU A 10 36.57 61.25 6.59
C LEU A 10 35.60 60.17 6.11
N ALA A 11 36.13 59.17 5.39
CA ALA A 11 35.67 57.80 5.57
C ALA A 11 36.17 57.34 6.96
N LEU A 12 35.35 57.59 7.99
CA LEU A 12 35.55 57.04 9.32
C LEU A 12 35.25 55.54 9.22
N THR A 13 36.28 54.72 9.39
CA THR A 13 36.18 53.27 9.56
C THR A 13 35.41 52.98 10.84
N SER A 14 34.10 52.79 10.75
CA SER A 14 33.38 52.03 11.76
C SER A 14 33.66 50.55 11.49
N LEU A 15 34.76 50.02 12.04
CA LEU A 15 34.81 48.60 12.33
C LEU A 15 33.72 48.37 13.39
N GLY A 16 32.54 47.95 12.95
CA GLY A 16 31.62 47.25 13.82
C GLY A 16 32.40 46.08 14.41
N GLN A 17 32.45 46.01 15.74
CA GLN A 17 33.00 44.84 16.41
C GLN A 17 32.09 43.68 16.04
N ALA A 18 32.48 42.90 15.03
CA ALA A 18 31.74 41.72 14.64
C ALA A 18 31.51 40.88 15.89
N LEU A 19 30.25 40.50 16.13
CA LEU A 19 29.87 39.65 17.24
C LEU A 19 30.72 38.37 17.20
N THR A 20 31.59 38.21 18.20
CA THR A 20 32.49 37.05 18.32
C THR A 20 32.15 36.31 19.61
N ILE A 21 32.02 34.99 19.51
CA ILE A 21 31.79 34.13 20.67
C ILE A 21 33.14 33.57 21.11
N LYS A 22 33.44 33.62 22.41
CA LYS A 22 34.73 33.18 22.96
C LYS A 22 34.58 31.85 23.69
N ASP A 23 35.66 31.07 23.67
CA ASP A 23 35.83 29.84 24.45
C ASP A 23 34.67 28.83 24.30
N ALA A 24 34.21 28.66 23.07
CA ALA A 24 33.22 27.65 22.76
C ALA A 24 33.83 26.25 22.91
N HIS A 25 33.17 25.42 23.71
CA HIS A 25 33.60 24.05 23.94
C HIS A 25 32.42 23.11 24.15
N PHE A 26 32.59 21.89 23.67
CA PHE A 26 31.64 20.80 23.86
C PHE A 26 32.05 19.96 25.06
N THR A 27 31.08 19.66 25.91
CA THR A 27 31.25 18.73 27.04
C THR A 27 30.22 17.61 26.96
N PHE A 28 30.63 16.40 27.32
CA PHE A 28 29.80 15.20 27.35
C PHE A 28 29.72 14.72 28.81
N PRO A 29 28.70 15.14 29.60
CA PRO A 29 28.68 14.92 31.04
C PRO A 29 28.63 13.44 31.45
N GLU A 30 28.07 12.60 30.58
CA GLU A 30 27.79 11.18 30.86
C GLU A 30 28.81 10.21 30.25
N THR A 31 29.79 10.72 29.50
CA THR A 31 30.82 9.90 28.84
C THR A 31 32.19 10.35 29.31
N ASP A 32 33.14 9.42 29.48
CA ASP A 32 34.54 9.73 29.85
C ASP A 32 35.34 10.38 28.69
N ALA A 33 34.62 10.91 27.69
CA ALA A 33 35.17 11.55 26.51
C ALA A 33 35.67 12.96 26.87
N ARG A 34 36.90 13.26 26.43
CA ARG A 34 37.48 14.60 26.61
C ARG A 34 36.65 15.63 25.85
N GLY A 35 36.32 16.74 26.52
CA GLY A 35 35.62 17.86 25.89
C GLY A 35 36.39 18.41 24.68
N ILE A 36 35.67 18.83 23.65
CA ILE A 36 36.24 19.34 22.40
C ILE A 36 36.24 20.86 22.47
N MET A 37 37.43 21.45 22.46
CA MET A 37 37.62 22.91 22.41
C MET A 37 37.49 23.39 20.96
N MET A 38 36.58 24.32 20.70
CA MET A 38 36.36 24.93 19.38
C MET A 38 37.00 26.32 19.27
N GLY A 39 37.25 26.98 20.41
CA GLY A 39 37.88 28.31 20.47
C GLY A 39 36.88 29.43 20.20
N SER A 40 37.28 30.47 19.48
CA SER A 40 36.39 31.57 19.10
C SER A 40 35.54 31.22 17.88
N ILE A 41 34.24 31.53 17.92
CA ILE A 41 33.28 31.29 16.85
C ILE A 41 32.78 32.62 16.29
N ASP A 42 33.06 32.82 15.00
CA ASP A 42 32.63 33.94 14.17
C ASP A 42 31.89 33.45 12.91
N TYR A 43 31.42 34.37 12.06
CA TYR A 43 30.67 34.09 10.82
C TYR A 43 31.41 33.21 9.80
N GLU A 44 32.74 33.14 9.83
CA GLU A 44 33.56 32.30 8.92
C GLU A 44 33.97 30.95 9.53
N THR A 45 33.49 30.63 10.73
CA THR A 45 33.93 29.42 11.43
C THR A 45 33.57 28.20 10.62
N LYS A 46 34.58 27.39 10.28
CA LYS A 46 34.38 26.14 9.59
C LYS A 46 33.82 25.10 10.54
N LYS A 47 32.85 24.35 10.03
CA LYS A 47 32.27 23.17 10.69
C LYS A 47 33.37 22.19 11.11
N LEU A 48 33.16 21.50 12.23
CA LEU A 48 34.04 20.43 12.69
C LEU A 48 34.18 19.34 11.60
N ASN A 49 35.42 18.94 11.33
CA ASN A 49 35.75 17.98 10.27
C ASN A 49 35.32 16.53 10.59
N GLN A 50 35.12 16.21 11.87
CA GLN A 50 34.72 14.87 12.32
C GLN A 50 33.35 14.95 13.01
N PRO A 51 32.40 14.06 12.66
CA PRO A 51 31.11 14.00 13.31
C PRO A 51 31.24 13.48 14.74
N LEU A 52 30.44 14.02 15.65
CA LEU A 52 30.31 13.55 17.02
C LEU A 52 29.52 12.24 17.02
N THR A 53 30.19 11.14 17.33
CA THR A 53 29.57 9.82 17.43
C THR A 53 29.01 9.61 18.82
N LEU A 54 27.70 9.37 18.92
CA LEU A 54 27.03 9.01 20.18
C LEU A 54 26.60 7.55 20.14
N GLN A 55 26.83 6.84 21.23
CA GLN A 55 26.57 5.39 21.34
C GLN A 55 25.28 5.07 22.09
N SER A 56 24.73 6.05 22.82
CA SER A 56 23.51 5.90 23.60
C SER A 56 22.63 7.15 23.47
N LEU A 57 21.31 6.97 23.61
CA LEU A 57 20.30 8.02 23.51
C LEU A 57 20.19 8.87 24.77
N ASP A 58 20.62 8.35 25.90
CA ASP A 58 20.58 9.09 27.17
C ASP A 58 21.63 10.20 27.22
N GLN A 59 22.65 10.11 26.34
CA GLN A 59 23.74 11.08 26.27
C GLN A 59 23.22 12.50 26.03
N THR A 60 23.74 13.43 26.81
CA THR A 60 23.52 14.87 26.63
C THR A 60 24.77 15.52 26.06
N ILE A 61 24.62 16.29 24.98
CA ILE A 61 25.69 17.19 24.49
C ILE A 61 25.49 18.55 25.15
N GLU A 62 26.51 19.09 25.80
CA GLU A 62 26.48 20.47 26.31
C GLU A 62 27.44 21.34 25.47
N LEU A 63 26.89 22.38 24.84
CA LEU A 63 27.67 23.44 24.22
C LEU A 63 27.75 24.62 25.19
N ASN A 64 28.95 24.90 25.66
CA ASN A 64 29.25 26.02 26.54
C ASN A 64 30.03 27.08 25.77
N PHE A 65 29.63 28.34 25.90
CA PHE A 65 30.35 29.45 25.27
C PHE A 65 30.20 30.74 26.07
N ALA A 66 31.18 31.63 25.96
CA ALA A 66 31.18 32.93 26.60
C ALA A 66 30.92 34.04 25.58
N SER A 67 30.24 35.10 26.03
CA SER A 67 30.03 36.32 25.23
C SER A 67 30.39 37.54 26.05
N ASP A 68 31.03 38.52 25.42
CA ASP A 68 31.35 39.82 26.05
C ASP A 68 30.09 40.65 26.34
N SER A 69 28.96 40.33 25.69
CA SER A 69 27.71 41.08 25.84
C SER A 69 26.49 40.18 25.86
N ARG A 70 25.41 40.68 26.49
CA ARG A 70 24.15 39.94 26.63
C ARG A 70 23.48 39.79 25.26
N LEU A 71 23.36 38.53 24.83
CA LEU A 71 22.71 38.13 23.58
C LEU A 71 21.19 38.21 23.72
N THR A 72 20.52 38.69 22.67
CA THR A 72 19.05 38.69 22.57
C THR A 72 18.53 37.32 22.17
N GLN A 73 19.29 36.60 21.35
CA GLN A 73 18.99 35.23 20.94
C GLN A 73 20.26 34.37 21.02
N ALA A 74 20.13 33.19 21.62
CA ALA A 74 21.17 32.19 21.71
C ALA A 74 20.51 30.81 21.62
N THR A 75 20.46 30.27 20.41
CA THR A 75 19.74 29.03 20.11
C THR A 75 20.62 28.10 19.28
N VAL A 76 20.67 26.84 19.66
CA VAL A 76 21.24 25.78 18.83
C VAL A 76 20.10 25.11 18.06
N LEU A 77 20.22 25.09 16.73
CA LEU A 77 19.34 24.34 15.85
C LEU A 77 19.99 22.99 15.57
N LEU A 78 19.29 21.90 15.87
CA LEU A 78 19.76 20.55 15.59
C LEU A 78 18.79 19.84 14.66
N GLY A 79 19.28 19.33 13.53
CA GLY A 79 18.45 18.57 12.60
C GLY A 79 19.05 18.41 11.21
N LEU A 80 18.19 18.43 10.20
CA LEU A 80 18.50 18.27 8.80
C LEU A 80 18.10 19.56 8.05
N PRO A 81 19.05 20.49 7.83
CA PRO A 81 18.77 21.77 7.16
C PRO A 81 18.17 21.56 5.76
N ASP A 82 18.67 20.57 5.01
CA ASP A 82 18.22 20.27 3.64
C ASP A 82 16.75 19.85 3.56
N GLN A 83 16.26 19.17 4.60
CA GLN A 83 14.87 18.72 4.71
C GLN A 83 13.98 19.73 5.48
N LYS A 84 14.56 20.87 5.91
CA LYS A 84 13.91 21.90 6.74
C LYS A 84 13.32 21.33 8.03
N LEU A 85 14.01 20.34 8.60
CA LEU A 85 13.59 19.67 9.82
C LEU A 85 14.62 19.93 10.91
N GLU A 86 14.34 20.92 11.75
CA GLU A 86 15.26 21.33 12.81
C GLU A 86 14.50 21.53 14.12
N GLN A 87 15.17 21.20 15.22
CA GLN A 87 14.68 21.44 16.57
C GLN A 87 15.52 22.53 17.21
N ALA A 88 14.85 23.57 17.72
CA ALA A 88 15.48 24.69 18.39
C ALA A 88 15.68 24.41 19.89
N ILE A 89 16.90 24.58 20.36
CA ILE A 89 17.32 24.34 21.74
C ILE A 89 17.91 25.65 22.27
N GLN A 90 17.24 26.25 23.25
CA GLN A 90 17.65 27.53 23.81
C GLN A 90 18.81 27.38 24.79
N ALA A 91 19.78 28.27 24.71
CA ALA A 91 20.88 28.32 25.67
C ALA A 91 20.44 29.00 26.97
N THR A 92 20.83 28.42 28.10
CA THR A 92 20.63 29.00 29.43
C THR A 92 21.77 29.94 29.78
N LEU A 93 21.46 31.14 30.30
CA LEU A 93 22.43 32.14 30.73
C LEU A 93 22.78 31.92 32.20
N THR A 94 24.07 31.82 32.51
CA THR A 94 24.60 31.83 33.88
C THR A 94 25.67 32.91 33.99
N GLU A 95 25.56 33.77 35.01
CA GLU A 95 26.55 34.80 35.30
C GLU A 95 27.47 34.32 36.41
N LYS A 96 28.78 34.23 36.15
CA LYS A 96 29.79 33.90 37.16
C LYS A 96 30.94 34.89 37.07
N GLN A 97 31.25 35.57 38.19
CA GLN A 97 32.39 36.48 38.31
C GLN A 97 32.47 37.56 37.20
N GLY A 98 31.32 38.06 36.73
CA GLY A 98 31.24 39.10 35.69
C GLY A 98 31.36 38.60 34.24
N LEU A 99 31.49 37.29 34.01
CA LEU A 99 31.46 36.68 32.68
C LEU A 99 30.07 36.08 32.39
N LEU A 100 29.53 36.40 31.20
CA LEU A 100 28.24 35.88 30.72
C LEU A 100 28.48 34.53 30.02
N LEU A 101 28.10 33.45 30.69
CA LEU A 101 28.26 32.08 30.19
C LEU A 101 26.92 31.55 29.68
N TYR A 102 26.92 31.06 28.45
CA TYR A 102 25.77 30.42 27.82
C TYR A 102 26.00 28.92 27.77
N ARG A 103 24.98 28.16 28.19
CA ARG A 103 24.98 26.70 28.15
C ARG A 103 23.74 26.19 27.42
N ALA A 104 23.95 25.62 26.25
CA ALA A 104 22.94 24.87 25.54
C ALA A 104 23.06 23.39 25.89
N LYS A 105 22.07 22.85 26.60
CA LYS A 105 21.97 21.42 26.91
C LYS A 105 21.13 20.74 25.85
N ILE A 106 21.69 19.75 25.18
CA ILE A 106 21.07 19.00 24.09
C ILE A 106 20.90 17.55 24.55
N PRO A 107 19.82 17.25 25.28
CA PRO A 107 19.47 15.87 25.62
C PRO A 107 18.94 15.14 24.39
N ILE A 108 19.62 14.07 23.96
CA ILE A 108 19.28 13.35 22.73
C ILE A 108 17.95 12.60 22.87
N ASN A 109 17.65 12.05 24.05
CA ASN A 109 16.37 11.41 24.36
C ASN A 109 15.14 12.35 24.29
N GLN A 110 15.32 13.66 24.35
CA GLN A 110 14.23 14.65 24.23
C GLN A 110 14.10 15.23 22.81
N LEU A 111 14.88 14.71 21.85
CA LEU A 111 14.67 15.07 20.45
C LEU A 111 13.34 14.53 19.93
N SER A 112 12.77 15.22 18.95
CA SER A 112 11.53 14.76 18.32
C SER A 112 11.70 13.35 17.75
N GLN A 113 10.65 12.53 17.88
CA GLN A 113 10.65 11.14 17.39
C GLN A 113 10.98 11.05 15.89
N HIS A 114 10.62 12.06 15.10
CA HIS A 114 10.95 12.12 13.68
C HIS A 114 12.46 12.27 13.44
N LEU A 115 13.13 13.16 14.19
CA LEU A 115 14.58 13.34 14.10
C LEU A 115 15.33 12.08 14.57
N LEU A 116 14.85 11.44 15.64
CA LEU A 116 15.44 10.19 16.14
C LEU A 116 15.28 9.05 15.13
N HIS A 117 14.11 8.91 14.49
CA HIS A 117 13.88 7.92 13.43
C HIS A 117 14.85 8.14 12.25
N LEU A 118 14.99 9.36 11.75
CA LEU A 118 15.89 9.66 10.63
C LEU A 118 17.36 9.43 10.99
N ALA A 119 17.76 9.78 12.22
CA ALA A 119 19.13 9.62 12.66
C ALA A 119 19.52 8.16 12.95
N VAL A 120 18.61 7.35 13.49
CA VAL A 120 18.89 5.95 13.89
C VAL A 120 18.53 4.95 12.79
N ASN A 121 17.30 5.00 12.24
CA ASN A 121 16.84 4.01 11.26
C ASN A 121 17.42 4.29 9.87
N GLU A 122 17.41 5.57 9.44
CA GLU A 122 17.96 5.98 8.14
C GLU A 122 19.44 6.37 8.18
N LYS A 123 20.07 6.35 9.37
CA LYS A 123 21.49 6.66 9.61
C LYS A 123 21.92 8.04 9.09
N GLN A 124 21.00 9.00 9.09
CA GLN A 124 21.29 10.36 8.65
C GLN A 124 22.09 11.13 9.71
N LEU A 125 22.99 12.01 9.27
CA LEU A 125 23.79 12.88 10.15
C LEU A 125 22.96 14.10 10.53
N LEU A 126 22.86 14.41 11.83
CA LEU A 126 22.18 15.61 12.30
C LEU A 126 23.17 16.76 12.40
N THR A 127 22.94 17.86 11.69
CA THR A 127 23.76 19.06 11.77
C THR A 127 23.30 19.96 12.91
N GLY A 128 24.25 20.35 13.77
CA GLY A 128 24.08 21.35 14.82
C GLY A 128 24.56 22.71 14.36
N SER A 129 23.65 23.67 14.22
CA SER A 129 23.92 25.06 13.84
C SER A 129 23.68 25.98 15.01
N LEU A 130 24.56 26.95 15.22
CA LEU A 130 24.41 27.96 16.27
C LEU A 130 23.84 29.24 15.66
N VAL A 131 22.75 29.73 16.26
CA VAL A 131 22.14 31.01 15.94
C VAL A 131 22.31 31.94 17.13
N VAL A 132 23.09 32.99 16.94
CA VAL A 132 23.33 34.00 17.96
C VAL A 132 23.03 35.37 17.38
N SER A 133 22.33 36.18 18.16
CA SER A 133 21.98 37.55 17.80
C SER A 133 22.05 38.47 18.99
N LYS A 134 22.40 39.72 18.70
CA LYS A 134 22.41 40.87 19.58
C LYS A 134 21.90 42.06 18.79
N GLU A 135 20.73 42.55 19.16
CA GLU A 135 20.09 43.73 18.53
C GLU A 135 20.05 43.62 17.00
N ASN A 136 20.98 44.27 16.30
CA ASN A 136 21.07 44.33 14.83
C ASN A 136 22.17 43.45 14.22
N GLU A 137 22.95 42.75 15.05
CA GLU A 137 24.05 41.89 14.60
C GLU A 137 23.79 40.44 15.03
N GLY A 138 23.93 39.50 14.11
CA GLY A 138 23.78 38.09 14.39
C GLY A 138 24.30 37.23 13.26
N PHE A 139 24.56 35.97 13.56
CA PHE A 139 25.04 35.00 12.59
C PHE A 139 24.44 33.62 12.86
N LEU A 140 24.37 32.84 11.77
CA LEU A 140 24.02 31.42 11.77
C LEU A 140 25.20 30.67 11.17
N VAL A 141 25.79 29.75 11.95
CA VAL A 141 26.93 28.96 11.48
C VAL A 141 26.73 27.49 11.86
N PRO A 142 26.89 26.54 10.91
CA PRO A 142 26.91 25.11 11.21
C PRO A 142 28.20 24.75 11.94
N LEU A 143 28.08 24.18 13.15
CA LEU A 143 29.22 23.92 14.02
C LEU A 143 29.68 22.46 13.99
N PHE A 144 28.74 21.51 14.00
CA PHE A 144 29.05 20.08 14.12
C PHE A 144 28.02 19.21 13.43
N ASP A 145 28.39 17.95 13.20
CA ASP A 145 27.46 16.87 12.87
C ASP A 145 27.41 15.87 14.01
N VAL A 146 26.24 15.28 14.23
CA VAL A 146 26.01 14.19 15.18
C VAL A 146 25.67 12.94 14.40
N LYS A 147 26.37 11.86 14.71
CA LYS A 147 26.09 10.51 14.21
C LYS A 147 25.62 9.66 15.38
N LEU A 148 24.41 9.12 15.31
CA LEU A 148 23.87 8.20 16.31
C LEU A 148 24.18 6.76 15.88
N GLU A 149 25.03 6.07 16.64
CA GLU A 149 25.36 4.65 16.46
C GLU A 149 24.77 3.85 17.63
N VAL A 150 23.45 3.92 17.77
CA VAL A 150 22.71 3.23 18.83
C VAL A 150 22.36 1.82 18.34
N ASN A 151 22.65 0.81 19.15
CA ASN A 151 22.37 -0.60 18.83
C ASN A 151 20.96 -1.05 19.26
N GLU A 152 20.08 -0.09 19.53
CA GLU A 152 18.70 -0.33 19.97
C GLU A 152 17.75 -0.54 18.80
N THR A 153 16.66 -1.25 19.08
CA THR A 153 15.60 -1.61 18.13
C THR A 153 15.01 -0.39 17.43
N GLU A 154 14.67 -0.56 16.14
CA GLU A 154 14.08 0.45 15.26
C GLU A 154 13.10 1.37 16.00
N PHE A 155 13.34 2.69 15.92
CA PHE A 155 12.42 3.66 16.49
C PHE A 155 11.07 3.58 15.76
N GLU A 156 10.00 3.29 16.49
CA GLU A 156 8.66 3.26 15.92
C GLU A 156 8.17 4.70 15.71
N TYR A 157 8.36 5.21 14.50
CA TYR A 157 7.82 6.50 14.08
C TYR A 157 6.64 6.29 13.14
N VAL A 158 5.45 6.67 13.61
CA VAL A 158 4.26 6.71 12.75
C VAL A 158 4.28 8.03 11.99
N LYS A 159 4.63 7.99 10.71
CA LYS A 159 4.58 9.16 9.82
C LYS A 159 3.16 9.75 9.86
N PRO A 160 3.00 11.06 10.12
CA PRO A 160 1.69 11.68 10.18
C PRO A 160 1.00 11.56 8.82
N LYS A 161 -0.31 11.31 8.86
CA LYS A 161 -1.13 11.18 7.66
C LYS A 161 -1.12 12.50 6.88
N ARG A 162 -0.37 12.55 5.78
CA ARG A 162 -0.29 13.70 4.88
C ARG A 162 -1.32 13.59 3.76
N LEU A 163 -1.62 14.73 3.14
CA LEU A 163 -2.43 14.82 1.92
C LEU A 163 -1.58 14.42 0.71
N GLU A 164 -1.16 13.16 0.67
CA GLU A 164 -0.41 12.56 -0.45
C GLU A 164 -1.38 11.73 -1.31
N ALA A 165 -1.06 11.57 -2.60
CA ALA A 165 -1.81 10.66 -3.47
C ALA A 165 -1.68 9.23 -2.93
N LYS A 166 -2.81 8.55 -2.74
CA LYS A 166 -2.82 7.16 -2.29
C LYS A 166 -2.47 6.22 -3.43
N PRO A 167 -1.91 5.02 -3.13
CA PRO A 167 -1.74 4.01 -4.15
C PRO A 167 -3.08 3.64 -4.80
N GLU A 168 -3.04 3.35 -6.09
CA GLU A 168 -4.20 2.89 -6.85
C GLU A 168 -4.66 1.51 -6.36
N ILE A 169 -5.97 1.29 -6.33
CA ILE A 169 -6.56 0.02 -5.91
C ILE A 169 -6.95 -0.75 -7.16
N HIS A 170 -6.30 -1.90 -7.40
CA HIS A 170 -6.66 -2.81 -8.48
C HIS A 170 -7.53 -3.96 -7.94
N HIS A 171 -8.71 -4.16 -8.53
CA HIS A 171 -9.55 -5.31 -8.22
C HIS A 171 -8.96 -6.58 -8.85
N VAL A 172 -8.64 -7.58 -8.03
CA VAL A 172 -8.14 -8.88 -8.49
C VAL A 172 -9.32 -9.83 -8.66
N PHE A 173 -9.61 -10.22 -9.89
CA PHE A 173 -10.65 -11.21 -10.17
C PHE A 173 -10.19 -12.63 -9.82
N SER A 174 -11.13 -13.47 -9.38
CA SER A 174 -10.89 -14.89 -9.19
C SER A 174 -10.50 -15.56 -10.50
N ALA A 175 -9.54 -16.48 -10.44
CA ALA A 175 -9.17 -17.28 -11.60
C ALA A 175 -10.32 -18.18 -12.03
N GLU A 176 -10.47 -18.37 -13.35
CA GLU A 176 -11.45 -19.30 -13.91
C GLU A 176 -11.13 -20.75 -13.52
N PRO A 177 -12.16 -21.59 -13.27
CA PRO A 177 -11.95 -22.99 -12.95
C PRO A 177 -11.32 -23.74 -14.12
N LYS A 178 -10.40 -24.66 -13.82
CA LYS A 178 -9.75 -25.50 -14.84
C LYS A 178 -10.75 -26.50 -15.40
N THR A 179 -10.93 -26.51 -16.73
CA THR A 179 -11.78 -27.47 -17.45
C THR A 179 -10.96 -28.67 -17.94
N VAL A 180 -11.64 -29.78 -18.25
CA VAL A 180 -11.00 -31.00 -18.79
C VAL A 180 -10.55 -30.80 -20.24
N PRO A 181 -9.51 -31.54 -20.70
CA PRO A 181 -9.09 -31.47 -22.10
C PRO A 181 -10.21 -32.00 -23.03
N TRP A 182 -10.35 -31.34 -24.18
CA TRP A 182 -11.41 -31.65 -25.17
C TRP A 182 -11.36 -33.09 -25.67
N SER A 183 -10.17 -33.66 -25.86
CA SER A 183 -9.99 -35.04 -26.32
C SER A 183 -10.59 -36.06 -25.34
N PHE A 184 -10.40 -35.85 -24.04
CA PHE A 184 -10.99 -36.72 -23.02
C PHE A 184 -12.52 -36.66 -23.05
N ALA A 185 -13.09 -35.45 -23.12
CA ALA A 185 -14.54 -35.30 -23.21
C ALA A 185 -15.12 -36.04 -24.42
N GLN A 186 -14.49 -35.93 -25.59
CA GLN A 186 -14.95 -36.62 -26.81
C GLN A 186 -14.90 -38.14 -26.73
N ILE A 187 -13.83 -38.72 -26.15
CA ILE A 187 -13.70 -40.17 -26.01
C ILE A 187 -14.88 -40.72 -25.19
N PHE A 188 -15.19 -40.08 -24.06
CA PHE A 188 -16.31 -40.50 -23.23
C PHE A 188 -17.67 -40.29 -23.91
N SER A 189 -17.87 -39.17 -24.61
CA SER A 189 -19.09 -38.97 -25.39
C SER A 189 -19.29 -40.04 -26.47
N PHE A 190 -18.22 -40.39 -27.20
CA PHE A 190 -18.26 -41.45 -28.19
C PHE A 190 -18.55 -42.82 -27.56
N LEU A 191 -17.96 -43.11 -26.39
CA LEU A 191 -18.20 -44.35 -25.67
C LEU A 191 -19.67 -44.48 -25.23
N VAL A 192 -20.31 -43.39 -24.77
CA VAL A 192 -21.74 -43.39 -24.43
C VAL A 192 -22.59 -43.72 -25.67
N VAL A 193 -22.30 -43.10 -26.81
CA VAL A 193 -23.00 -43.40 -28.07
C VAL A 193 -22.81 -44.86 -28.47
N LEU A 194 -21.57 -45.38 -28.38
CA LEU A 194 -21.25 -46.76 -28.72
C LEU A 194 -21.99 -47.77 -27.83
N VAL A 195 -22.02 -47.54 -26.52
CA VAL A 195 -22.75 -48.39 -25.57
C VAL A 195 -24.26 -48.35 -25.83
N THR A 196 -24.80 -47.15 -26.13
CA THR A 196 -26.22 -46.98 -26.45
C THR A 196 -26.59 -47.72 -27.74
N PHE A 197 -25.74 -47.63 -28.76
CA PHE A 197 -25.90 -48.40 -29.99
C PHE A 197 -25.81 -49.91 -29.74
N GLY A 198 -24.85 -50.35 -28.92
CA GLY A 198 -24.71 -51.75 -28.51
C GLY A 198 -25.95 -52.28 -27.81
N LEU A 199 -26.63 -51.47 -26.99
CA LEU A 199 -27.90 -51.82 -26.35
C LEU A 199 -28.98 -52.12 -27.40
N VAL A 200 -29.14 -51.24 -28.41
CA VAL A 200 -30.12 -51.42 -29.50
C VAL A 200 -29.82 -52.69 -30.29
N VAL A 201 -28.55 -52.93 -30.66
CA VAL A 201 -28.14 -54.16 -31.35
C VAL A 201 -28.43 -55.40 -30.52
N THR A 202 -28.19 -55.32 -29.20
CA THR A 202 -28.46 -56.43 -28.28
C THR A 202 -29.96 -56.76 -28.25
N TRP A 203 -30.83 -55.75 -28.17
CA TRP A 203 -32.30 -55.94 -28.24
C TRP A 203 -32.75 -56.58 -29.55
N MET A 204 -32.16 -56.18 -30.68
CA MET A 204 -32.43 -56.81 -31.99
C MET A 204 -31.99 -58.28 -31.98
N SER A 205 -30.76 -58.57 -31.51
CA SER A 205 -30.21 -59.94 -31.49
C SER A 205 -30.92 -60.88 -30.52
N ALA A 206 -31.42 -60.36 -29.40
CA ALA A 206 -32.14 -61.11 -28.38
C ALA A 206 -33.61 -61.39 -28.78
N GLY A 207 -34.05 -60.89 -29.94
CA GLY A 207 -35.43 -61.03 -30.40
C GLY A 207 -36.42 -60.23 -29.57
N ALA A 208 -35.98 -59.20 -28.84
CA ALA A 208 -36.85 -58.33 -28.06
C ALA A 208 -37.63 -57.34 -28.95
N ILE A 209 -37.10 -57.05 -30.15
CA ILE A 209 -37.76 -56.22 -31.16
C ILE A 209 -38.42 -57.16 -32.17
N THR A 210 -39.69 -57.50 -31.92
CA THR A 210 -40.53 -58.26 -32.85
C THR A 210 -41.59 -57.36 -33.48
N TRP A 211 -41.78 -57.52 -34.79
CA TRP A 211 -42.78 -56.77 -35.56
C TRP A 211 -44.12 -57.49 -35.66
N ASP A 212 -44.20 -58.70 -35.12
CA ASP A 212 -45.37 -59.59 -35.23
C ASP A 212 -46.60 -59.08 -34.48
N GLY A 213 -46.41 -58.19 -33.50
CA GLY A 213 -47.49 -57.59 -32.71
C GLY A 213 -47.98 -56.23 -33.20
N LEU A 214 -47.53 -55.74 -34.35
CA LEU A 214 -47.98 -54.43 -34.87
C LEU A 214 -49.50 -54.41 -35.12
N PRO A 215 -50.20 -53.33 -34.73
CA PRO A 215 -51.64 -53.20 -34.96
C PRO A 215 -51.90 -53.09 -36.46
N ARG A 216 -53.01 -53.68 -36.92
CA ARG A 216 -53.42 -53.65 -38.33
C ARG A 216 -54.73 -52.88 -38.48
N GLY A 217 -54.99 -52.38 -39.69
CA GLY A 217 -56.23 -51.64 -39.98
C GLY A 217 -56.28 -50.28 -39.28
N PHE A 218 -57.46 -49.91 -38.76
CA PHE A 218 -57.73 -48.56 -38.24
C PHE A 218 -56.96 -48.25 -36.94
N ASP A 219 -56.58 -49.27 -36.16
CA ASP A 219 -55.79 -49.12 -34.93
C ASP A 219 -54.34 -48.70 -35.17
N THR A 220 -53.83 -48.86 -36.40
CA THR A 220 -52.52 -48.34 -36.84
C THR A 220 -52.43 -46.82 -36.70
N ILE A 221 -53.55 -46.12 -36.91
CA ILE A 221 -53.61 -44.65 -36.82
C ILE A 221 -53.41 -44.21 -35.37
N PHE A 222 -54.06 -44.91 -34.42
CA PHE A 222 -53.91 -44.63 -33.00
C PHE A 222 -52.53 -45.02 -32.47
N PHE A 223 -51.94 -46.10 -32.96
CA PHE A 223 -50.55 -46.48 -32.69
C PHE A 223 -49.56 -45.41 -33.15
N LEU A 224 -49.69 -44.94 -34.40
CA LEU A 224 -48.82 -43.91 -34.94
C LEU A 224 -48.99 -42.58 -34.21
N ALA A 225 -50.22 -42.23 -33.81
CA ALA A 225 -50.49 -41.06 -32.99
C ALA A 225 -49.86 -41.18 -31.59
N PHE A 226 -49.88 -42.37 -30.97
CA PHE A 226 -49.25 -42.63 -29.67
C PHE A 226 -47.71 -42.57 -29.75
N VAL A 227 -47.10 -43.25 -30.73
CA VAL A 227 -45.64 -43.18 -30.92
C VAL A 227 -45.21 -41.76 -31.32
N GLY A 228 -45.99 -41.12 -32.20
CA GLY A 228 -45.76 -39.75 -32.62
C GLY A 228 -45.85 -38.75 -31.46
N SER A 229 -46.73 -38.96 -30.49
CA SER A 229 -46.80 -38.10 -29.32
C SER A 229 -45.62 -38.29 -28.37
N VAL A 230 -45.15 -39.53 -28.17
CA VAL A 230 -43.91 -39.82 -27.41
C VAL A 230 -42.71 -39.11 -28.05
N ILE A 231 -42.51 -39.27 -29.36
CA ILE A 231 -41.44 -38.57 -30.10
C ILE A 231 -41.61 -37.05 -30.02
N GLY A 232 -42.85 -36.56 -30.12
CA GLY A 232 -43.17 -35.15 -30.02
C GLY A 232 -42.80 -34.54 -28.67
N PHE A 233 -43.01 -35.26 -27.56
CA PHE A 233 -42.57 -34.82 -26.23
C PHE A 233 -41.06 -34.74 -26.11
N GLU A 234 -40.33 -35.77 -26.58
CA GLU A 234 -38.87 -35.74 -26.59
C GLU A 234 -38.33 -34.57 -27.43
N PHE A 235 -38.96 -34.27 -28.56
CA PHE A 235 -38.60 -33.11 -29.37
C PHE A 235 -38.81 -31.78 -28.64
N ILE A 236 -39.92 -31.63 -27.91
CA ILE A 236 -40.17 -30.43 -27.07
C ILE A 236 -39.09 -30.30 -26.00
N PHE A 237 -38.68 -31.40 -25.36
CA PHE A 237 -37.62 -31.37 -24.35
C PHE A 237 -36.23 -31.09 -24.93
N ILE A 238 -35.91 -31.60 -26.13
CA ILE A 238 -34.68 -31.24 -26.85
C ILE A 238 -34.66 -29.74 -27.14
N ARG A 239 -35.78 -29.16 -27.61
CA ARG A 239 -35.89 -27.72 -27.84
C ARG A 239 -35.70 -26.90 -26.57
N TYR A 240 -36.27 -27.36 -25.45
CA TYR A 240 -36.05 -26.76 -24.14
C TYR A 240 -34.57 -26.78 -23.75
N TYR A 241 -33.88 -27.92 -23.95
CA TYR A 241 -32.45 -28.04 -23.67
C TYR A 241 -31.58 -27.10 -24.52
N ILE A 242 -31.96 -26.88 -25.79
CA ILE A 242 -31.22 -25.98 -26.70
C ILE A 242 -31.42 -24.50 -26.35
N GLY A 243 -32.51 -24.13 -25.67
CA GLY A 243 -32.69 -22.78 -25.13
C GLY A 243 -34.10 -22.19 -25.18
N ASP A 244 -35.13 -22.98 -25.53
CA ASP A 244 -36.51 -22.47 -25.47
C ASP A 244 -36.92 -22.09 -24.04
N SER A 245 -37.80 -21.09 -23.92
CA SER A 245 -38.38 -20.68 -22.64
C SER A 245 -39.19 -21.80 -22.00
N ILE A 246 -39.17 -21.85 -20.66
CA ILE A 246 -39.99 -22.79 -19.90
C ILE A 246 -41.50 -22.60 -20.16
N PHE A 247 -41.95 -21.36 -20.43
CA PHE A 247 -43.36 -21.09 -20.70
C PHE A 247 -43.79 -21.59 -22.07
N ASP A 248 -42.92 -21.50 -23.08
CA ASP A 248 -43.18 -22.06 -24.41
C ASP A 248 -43.17 -23.59 -24.36
N THR A 249 -42.21 -24.16 -23.65
CA THR A 249 -42.14 -25.61 -23.38
C THR A 249 -43.43 -26.10 -22.73
N LEU A 250 -43.89 -25.40 -21.69
CA LEU A 250 -45.14 -25.75 -20.98
C LEU A 250 -46.36 -25.63 -21.90
N LYS A 251 -46.44 -24.56 -22.71
CA LYS A 251 -47.52 -24.35 -23.68
C LYS A 251 -47.56 -25.46 -24.74
N TYR A 252 -46.42 -25.82 -25.33
CA TYR A 252 -46.34 -26.87 -26.34
C TYR A 252 -46.62 -28.25 -25.74
N THR A 253 -46.09 -28.53 -24.56
CA THR A 253 -46.37 -29.77 -23.81
C THR A 253 -47.85 -29.88 -23.49
N PHE A 254 -48.49 -28.79 -23.05
CA PHE A 254 -49.92 -28.75 -22.76
C PHE A 254 -50.76 -28.97 -24.02
N LEU A 255 -50.39 -28.35 -25.15
CA LEU A 255 -51.10 -28.54 -26.41
C LEU A 255 -50.97 -29.97 -26.95
N LEU A 256 -49.80 -30.60 -26.79
CA LEU A 256 -49.55 -31.96 -27.24
C LEU A 256 -50.14 -33.01 -26.30
N SER A 257 -50.24 -32.73 -24.99
CA SER A 257 -50.73 -33.68 -23.99
C SER A 257 -52.21 -34.02 -24.16
N ILE A 258 -53.04 -33.06 -24.56
CA ILE A 258 -54.48 -33.28 -24.76
C ILE A 258 -54.75 -34.36 -25.83
N PRO A 259 -54.28 -34.24 -27.09
CA PRO A 259 -54.47 -35.28 -28.10
C PRO A 259 -53.68 -36.55 -27.77
N SER A 260 -52.48 -36.43 -27.19
CA SER A 260 -51.69 -37.60 -26.77
C SER A 260 -52.42 -38.47 -25.75
N LEU A 261 -53.07 -37.86 -24.77
CA LEU A 261 -53.76 -38.58 -23.70
C LEU A 261 -55.01 -39.26 -24.25
N LEU A 262 -55.81 -38.57 -25.08
CA LEU A 262 -57.03 -39.14 -25.67
C LEU A 262 -56.72 -40.29 -26.63
N LEU A 263 -55.82 -40.06 -27.60
CA LEU A 263 -55.48 -41.05 -28.63
C LEU A 263 -54.65 -42.19 -28.06
N GLY A 264 -53.71 -41.90 -27.15
CA GLY A 264 -52.92 -42.89 -26.45
C GLY A 264 -53.75 -43.77 -25.52
N THR A 265 -54.70 -43.20 -24.77
CA THR A 265 -55.61 -43.99 -23.93
C THR A 265 -56.53 -44.86 -24.78
N HIS A 266 -56.99 -44.37 -25.94
CA HIS A 266 -57.78 -45.17 -26.87
C HIS A 266 -56.95 -46.35 -27.42
N PHE A 267 -55.73 -46.10 -27.87
CA PHE A 267 -54.80 -47.13 -28.33
C PHE A 267 -54.56 -48.19 -27.25
N LEU A 268 -54.13 -47.79 -26.05
CA LEU A 268 -53.80 -48.72 -24.95
C LEU A 268 -55.00 -49.53 -24.45
N ARG A 269 -56.24 -49.02 -24.62
CA ARG A 269 -57.47 -49.75 -24.27
C ARG A 269 -57.88 -50.79 -25.31
N ASN A 270 -57.45 -50.64 -26.55
CA ASN A 270 -57.74 -51.57 -27.65
C ASN A 270 -56.59 -52.56 -27.85
N TRP A 271 -55.36 -52.13 -27.56
CA TRP A 271 -54.16 -52.95 -27.54
C TRP A 271 -54.32 -54.13 -26.57
N GLY A 272 -54.16 -55.35 -27.09
CA GLY A 272 -54.33 -56.59 -26.32
C GLY A 272 -55.73 -57.21 -26.36
N LYS A 273 -56.76 -56.50 -26.86
CA LYS A 273 -58.07 -57.12 -27.15
C LYS A 273 -58.05 -57.94 -28.44
N GLU A 274 -57.18 -57.59 -29.39
CA GLU A 274 -56.94 -58.36 -30.63
C GLU A 274 -56.06 -59.61 -30.42
N LEU A 275 -55.42 -59.75 -29.25
CA LEU A 275 -54.53 -60.88 -28.89
C LEU A 275 -55.27 -62.02 -28.15
N ARG A 276 -56.59 -61.95 -28.03
CA ARG A 276 -57.45 -62.93 -27.35
C ARG A 276 -58.53 -63.44 -28.30
#